data_AF-A0A818SNR7-F1
#
_entry.id   AF-A0A818SNR7-F1
#
_cell.length_a   1.000
_cell.length_b   1.000
_cell.length_c   1.000
_cell.angle_alpha   90.00
_cell.angle_beta   90.00
_cell.angle_gamma   90.00
#
_symmetry.space_group_name_H-M   'P 1'
#
loop_
_entity.id
_entity.type
_entity.pdbx_description
1 polymer ?
#
loop_
_entity_poly.entity_id
_entity_poly.type
_entity_poly.pdbx_seq_one_letter_code
_entity_poly.pdbx_strand_id
1 'polypeptide(L)' 'FRWRPNISDSVYWEILNMFIDKRHSSYSIHQIVQMGNSEGKEIGQWFGPNTIAQVLR' A
#
# COMPACT_ATOMS: atom_id res chain seq x y z
N PHE A 1 0.03 15.12 -14.20
CA PHE A 1 1.26 15.14 -13.37
C PHE A 1 2.37 14.35 -14.09
N ARG A 2 3.63 14.78 -14.00
CA ARG A 2 4.81 14.00 -14.46
C ARG A 2 5.90 14.11 -13.41
N TRP A 3 6.46 12.97 -12.97
CA TRP A 3 7.52 12.92 -11.97
C TRP A 3 8.83 13.55 -12.49
N ARG A 4 9.60 14.13 -11.57
CA ARG A 4 10.97 14.64 -11.80
C ARG A 4 11.81 14.41 -10.51
N PRO A 5 13.13 14.22 -10.61
CA PRO A 5 13.99 13.91 -9.45
C PRO A 5 13.94 14.93 -8.30
N ASN A 6 13.83 16.23 -8.60
CA ASN A 6 13.85 17.32 -7.62
C ASN A 6 12.45 17.89 -7.34
N ILE A 7 11.44 17.03 -7.29
CA ILE A 7 10.08 17.48 -7.03
C ILE A 7 9.90 17.89 -5.56
N SER A 8 9.40 19.10 -5.34
CA SER A 8 9.11 19.65 -4.01
C SER A 8 7.60 19.71 -3.70
N ASP A 9 6.79 19.03 -4.52
CA ASP A 9 5.34 18.97 -4.35
C ASP A 9 4.99 18.16 -3.09
N SER A 10 4.35 18.80 -2.12
CA SER A 10 3.98 18.17 -0.85
C SER A 10 2.99 17.03 -1.04
N VAL A 11 2.07 17.13 -2.01
CA VAL A 11 1.06 16.09 -2.29
C VAL A 11 1.74 14.84 -2.81
N TYR A 12 2.76 14.98 -3.64
CA TYR A 12 3.57 13.83 -4.08
C TYR A 12 4.19 13.09 -2.90
N TRP A 13 4.81 13.83 -1.97
CA TRP A 13 5.45 13.25 -0.79
C TRP A 13 4.45 12.63 0.18
N GLU A 14 3.29 13.25 0.37
CA GLU A 14 2.19 12.69 1.17
C GLU A 14 1.71 11.36 0.59
N ILE A 15 1.42 11.31 -0.71
CA ILE A 15 1.01 10.07 -1.39
C ILE A 15 2.10 9.01 -1.23
N LEU A 16 3.37 9.34 -1.54
CA LEU A 16 4.47 8.40 -1.44
C LEU A 16 4.59 7.83 -0.02
N ASN A 17 4.48 8.67 1.01
CA ASN A 17 4.56 8.26 2.41
C ASN A 17 3.48 7.24 2.80
N MET A 18 2.32 7.24 2.16
CA MET A 18 1.27 6.25 2.44
C MET A 18 1.65 4.83 1.97
N PHE A 19 2.54 4.68 0.99
CA PHE A 19 2.91 3.39 0.38
C PHE A 19 4.31 2.89 0.77
N ILE A 20 5.05 3.63 1.60
CA ILE A 20 6.36 3.16 2.09
C ILE A 20 6.19 1.86 2.88
N ASP A 21 7.17 0.95 2.80
CA ASP A 21 7.23 -0.31 3.54
C ASP A 21 7.49 -0.12 5.05
N LYS A 22 6.66 0.67 5.72
CA LYS A 22 6.67 0.89 7.17
C LYS A 22 5.29 0.59 7.73
N ARG A 23 5.24 -0.03 8.92
CA ARG A 23 3.98 -0.41 9.59
C ARG A 23 3.00 0.75 9.82
N HIS A 24 3.50 1.98 9.93
CA HIS A 24 2.66 3.17 10.13
C HIS A 24 2.08 3.75 8.83
N SER A 25 2.50 3.26 7.67
CA SER A 25 2.03 3.73 6.37
C SER A 25 0.80 2.92 5.94
N SER A 26 -0.30 3.62 5.64
CA SER A 26 -1.64 3.04 5.46
C SER A 26 -1.72 1.95 4.39
N TYR A 27 -0.96 2.09 3.31
CA TYR A 27 -0.92 1.14 2.19
C TYR A 27 0.44 0.44 2.08
N SER A 28 1.16 0.32 3.19
CA SER A 28 2.39 -0.45 3.24
C SER A 28 2.13 -1.93 3.00
N ILE A 29 3.15 -2.67 2.54
CA ILE A 29 3.07 -4.12 2.43
C ILE A 29 2.68 -4.80 3.76
N HIS A 30 3.08 -4.22 4.90
CA HIS A 30 2.75 -4.70 6.22
C HIS A 30 1.23 -4.62 6.49
N GLN A 31 0.62 -3.47 6.18
CA GLN A 31 -0.82 -3.26 6.36
C GLN A 31 -1.64 -4.13 5.38
N ILE A 32 -1.22 -4.21 4.11
CA ILE A 32 -1.89 -5.04 3.09
C ILE A 32 -1.90 -6.51 3.50
N VAL A 33 -0.77 -7.04 3.96
CA VAL A 33 -0.67 -8.44 4.41
C VAL A 33 -1.52 -8.67 5.66
N GLN A 34 -1.51 -7.74 6.61
CA GLN A 34 -2.30 -7.84 7.84
C GLN A 34 -3.82 -7.84 7.55
N MET A 35 -4.28 -6.97 6.64
CA MET A 35 -5.67 -6.91 6.19
C MET A 35 -6.05 -8.13 5.34
N GLY A 36 -5.13 -8.65 4.53
CA GLY A 36 -5.35 -9.89 3.79
C GLY A 36 -5.56 -11.10 4.71
N ASN A 37 -4.90 -11.12 5.87
CA ASN A 37 -5.10 -12.17 6.87
C ASN A 37 -6.54 -12.18 7.41
N SER A 38 -7.18 -11.02 7.58
CA SER A 38 -8.62 -10.97 7.92
C SER A 38 -9.54 -11.45 6.81
N GLU A 39 -9.11 -11.38 5.54
CA GLU A 39 -9.80 -11.93 4.37
C GLU A 39 -9.48 -13.43 4.13
N GLY A 40 -8.80 -14.09 5.08
CA GLY A 40 -8.43 -15.50 4.99
C GLY A 40 -7.22 -15.80 4.10
N LYS A 41 -6.41 -14.78 3.76
CA LYS A 41 -5.12 -14.95 3.07
C LYS A 41 -3.96 -14.97 4.06
N GLU A 42 -3.31 -16.12 4.16
CA GLU A 42 -2.11 -16.22 4.99
C GLU A 42 -0.95 -15.37 4.43
N ILE A 43 -0.04 -14.99 5.32
CA ILE A 43 1.17 -14.24 4.97
C ILE A 43 1.96 -15.01 3.91
N GLY A 44 2.27 -14.35 2.79
CA GLY A 44 3.03 -14.93 1.69
C GLY A 44 2.16 -15.61 0.61
N GLN A 45 0.84 -15.70 0.78
CA GLN A 45 -0.05 -16.11 -0.30
C GLN A 45 -0.20 -15.03 -1.36
N TRP A 46 -0.46 -15.45 -2.60
CA TRP A 46 -0.70 -14.53 -3.71
C TRP A 46 -2.12 -13.95 -3.67
N PHE A 47 -2.24 -12.66 -3.98
CA PHE A 47 -3.51 -11.92 -3.95
C PHE A 47 -3.99 -11.72 -5.38
N GLY A 48 -5.17 -12.27 -5.69
CA GLY A 48 -5.82 -12.02 -6.97
C GLY A 48 -6.44 -10.61 -7.04
N PRO A 49 -6.88 -10.16 -8.23
CA PRO A 49 -7.42 -8.82 -8.43
C PRO A 49 -8.58 -8.46 -7.48
N ASN A 50 -9.49 -9.39 -7.22
CA ASN A 50 -10.61 -9.17 -6.30
C ASN A 50 -10.13 -9.00 -4.85
N THR A 51 -9.22 -9.85 -4.39
CA THR A 51 -8.74 -9.82 -3.00
C THR A 51 -7.95 -8.56 -2.71
N ILE A 52 -7.04 -8.14 -3.60
CA ILE A 52 -6.31 -6.88 -3.36
C ILE A 52 -7.23 -5.66 -3.42
N ALA A 53 -8.26 -5.67 -4.27
CA ALA A 53 -9.25 -4.61 -4.30
C ALA A 53 -10.08 -4.54 -3.01
N GLN A 54 -10.43 -5.69 -2.42
CA GLN A 54 -11.12 -5.74 -1.12
C GLN A 54 -10.23 -5.25 0.03
N VAL A 55 -8.95 -5.63 0.02
CA VAL A 55 -7.97 -5.22 1.04
C VAL A 55 -7.67 -3.71 1.00
N LEU A 56 -7.75 -3.09 -0.17
CA LEU A 56 -7.55 -1.65 -0.35
C LEU A 56 -8.81 -0.81 -0.11
N ARG A 57 -9.97 -1.44 0.12
CA ARG A 57 -11.27 -0.78 0.28
C ARG A 57 -11.45 -0.20 1.68
#